data_AF-A0A522NWW2-F1
#
_entry.id   AF-A0A522NWW2-F1
#
_cell.length_a   1.000
_cell.length_b   1.000
_cell.length_c   1.000
_cell.angle_alpha   90.00
_cell.angle_beta   90.00
_cell.angle_gamma   90.00
#
_symmetry.space_group_name_H-M   'P 1'
#
loop_
_entity.id
_entity.type
_entity.pdbx_description
1 polymer ?
#
loop_
_entity_poly.entity_id
_entity_poly.type
_entity_poly.pdbx_seq_one_letter_code
_entity_poly.pdbx_strand_id
1 'polypeptide(L)'
;MTDDVKDSTETAKATEWTGDGAEADKTELVPPAVQAAAPTAWEDYPETGSTTDLDYPRGWRDRLAKSSPVLFAIALLTVVIAIAGFLWIDHHQPVSHTVTTVTVAAPPPPSPDDRFIAELADQGISAGNLSAANHYFMQLAHYICYRLLPPEPQLREPEVDTIVKSENKNVDDGGHMMRFSRADGEHLVDAAINVYCPQATRS
;
A
#
# COMPACT_ATOMS: atom_id res chain seq x y z
N MET A 1 -29.51 27.28 62.73
CA MET A 1 -28.79 26.14 62.16
C MET A 1 -27.86 26.71 61.12
N THR A 2 -26.65 26.98 61.58
CA THR A 2 -25.54 27.65 60.90
C THR A 2 -24.46 26.58 60.88
N ASP A 3 -24.14 26.05 59.70
CA ASP A 3 -23.08 25.08 59.55
C ASP A 3 -21.94 25.69 58.73
N ASP A 4 -20.76 25.54 59.31
CA ASP A 4 -19.47 26.12 58.99
C ASP A 4 -18.97 25.87 57.56
N VAL A 5 -18.55 26.96 56.89
CA VAL A 5 -17.67 26.92 55.72
C VAL A 5 -16.24 26.84 56.24
N LYS A 6 -15.63 25.65 56.13
CA LYS A 6 -14.25 25.42 56.52
C LYS A 6 -13.32 25.70 55.35
N ASP A 7 -12.50 26.73 55.55
CA ASP A 7 -11.31 27.10 54.79
C ASP A 7 -10.27 25.97 54.78
N SER A 8 -9.63 25.75 53.63
CA SER A 8 -8.41 24.94 53.48
C SER A 8 -7.66 25.42 52.24
N THR A 9 -7.04 26.59 52.35
CA THR A 9 -5.79 26.92 51.65
C THR A 9 -4.72 25.87 51.98
N GLU A 10 -4.26 25.11 50.99
CA GLU A 10 -3.02 24.33 51.09
C GLU A 10 -1.98 24.89 50.11
N THR A 11 -0.90 25.38 50.71
CA THR A 11 0.26 25.98 50.07
C THR A 11 1.30 24.89 49.90
N ALA A 12 1.61 24.47 48.68
CA ALA A 12 2.75 23.59 48.42
C ALA A 12 3.90 24.41 47.83
N LYS A 13 4.98 24.45 48.59
CA LYS A 13 6.25 25.15 48.32
C LYS A 13 7.00 24.52 47.14
N ALA A 14 7.78 25.39 46.49
CA ALA A 14 8.84 25.07 45.56
C ALA A 14 9.86 24.09 46.15
N THR A 15 10.23 23.07 45.36
CA THR A 15 11.43 22.27 45.58
C THR A 15 12.47 22.72 44.57
N GLU A 16 13.41 23.51 45.08
CA GLU A 16 14.70 23.85 44.49
C GLU A 16 15.50 22.55 44.30
N TRP A 17 15.88 22.25 43.06
CA TRP A 17 16.80 21.17 42.72
C TRP A 17 18.16 21.78 42.40
N THR A 18 19.04 21.79 43.40
CA THR A 18 20.48 22.01 43.25
C THR A 18 21.12 20.64 43.02
N GLY A 19 21.67 20.41 41.83
CA GLY A 19 22.40 19.21 41.48
C GLY A 19 23.74 19.58 40.85
N ASP A 20 24.75 19.73 41.70
CA ASP A 20 26.15 19.88 41.33
C ASP A 20 26.72 18.56 40.78
N GLY A 21 27.40 18.67 39.64
CA GLY A 21 28.71 18.06 39.39
C GLY A 21 28.86 16.55 39.52
N ALA A 22 28.70 15.85 38.39
CA ALA A 22 29.52 14.68 38.09
C ALA A 22 30.00 14.79 36.63
N GLU A 23 31.29 15.12 36.47
CA GLU A 23 32.03 15.00 35.21
C GLU A 23 31.96 13.55 34.71
N ALA A 24 31.12 13.32 33.70
CA ALA A 24 31.18 12.12 32.89
C ALA A 24 32.20 12.35 31.77
N ASP A 25 33.32 11.66 31.95
CA ASP A 25 34.32 11.27 30.95
C ASP A 25 33.81 11.35 29.50
N LYS A 26 34.32 12.33 28.75
CA LYS A 26 34.12 12.45 27.30
C LYS A 26 35.02 11.46 26.58
N THR A 27 34.69 10.18 26.69
CA THR A 27 35.10 9.23 25.66
C THR A 27 34.12 9.40 24.50
N GLU A 28 34.47 10.31 23.58
CA GLU A 28 33.79 10.53 22.31
C GLU A 28 33.86 9.24 21.49
N LEU A 29 32.90 8.33 21.70
CA LEU A 29 32.58 7.29 20.74
C LEU A 29 32.07 7.98 19.49
N VAL A 30 33.00 8.28 18.59
CA VAL A 30 32.71 8.57 17.19
C VAL A 30 31.91 7.36 16.67
N PRO A 31 30.60 7.48 16.39
CA PRO A 31 29.90 6.43 15.69
C PRO A 31 30.62 6.24 14.34
N PRO A 32 30.79 5.01 13.83
CA PRO A 32 31.25 4.85 12.47
C PRO A 32 30.34 5.69 11.59
N ALA A 33 30.94 6.57 10.79
CA ALA A 33 30.23 7.32 9.78
C ALA A 33 29.59 6.29 8.83
N VAL A 34 28.35 5.91 9.12
CA VAL A 34 27.49 5.27 8.14
C VAL A 34 27.23 6.36 7.14
N GLN A 35 27.98 6.30 6.04
CA GLN A 35 27.58 6.95 4.81
C GLN A 35 26.18 6.44 4.52
N ALA A 36 25.17 7.20 4.96
CA ALA A 36 23.86 7.13 4.38
C ALA A 36 24.10 7.47 2.91
N ALA A 37 24.13 6.45 2.06
CA ALA A 37 23.89 6.65 0.65
C ALA A 37 22.52 7.30 0.60
N ALA A 38 22.51 8.62 0.38
CA ALA A 38 21.31 9.30 -0.05
C ALA A 38 20.74 8.46 -1.20
N PRO A 39 19.43 8.20 -1.27
CA PRO A 39 18.85 7.75 -2.52
C PRO A 39 19.30 8.78 -3.53
N THR A 40 20.17 8.37 -4.44
CA THR A 40 20.60 9.19 -5.56
C THR A 40 19.30 9.72 -6.14
N ALA A 41 19.17 11.05 -6.06
CA ALA A 41 18.30 11.77 -6.95
C ALA A 41 18.52 11.17 -8.34
N TRP A 42 17.45 11.13 -9.13
CA TRP A 42 17.46 10.76 -10.53
C TRP A 42 18.41 11.71 -11.27
N GLU A 43 19.71 11.50 -11.09
CA GLU A 43 20.76 12.25 -11.73
C GLU A 43 20.66 11.89 -13.20
N ASP A 44 20.49 12.96 -13.97
CA ASP A 44 20.58 12.99 -15.41
C ASP A 44 21.63 12.00 -15.89
N TYR A 45 21.16 10.90 -16.48
CA TYR A 45 22.03 10.03 -17.25
C TYR A 45 22.67 10.91 -18.32
N PRO A 46 24.01 11.05 -18.33
CA PRO A 46 24.65 11.72 -19.45
C PRO A 46 24.33 10.89 -20.68
N GLU A 47 23.78 11.54 -21.71
CA GLU A 47 23.71 11.03 -23.07
C GLU A 47 25.14 10.81 -23.58
N THR A 48 25.83 9.79 -23.08
CA THR A 48 27.06 9.32 -23.69
C THR A 48 26.62 8.54 -24.92
N GLY A 49 26.63 9.26 -26.04
CA GLY A 49 26.56 8.71 -27.37
C GLY A 49 27.57 7.55 -27.51
N SER A 50 27.04 6.34 -27.41
CA SER A 50 27.61 5.15 -28.00
C SER A 50 26.53 4.57 -28.88
N THR A 51 26.43 5.10 -30.09
CA THR A 51 25.78 4.44 -31.22
C THR A 51 26.61 3.21 -31.58
N THR A 52 26.55 2.16 -30.76
CA THR A 52 26.77 0.82 -31.27
C THR A 52 25.57 0.54 -32.15
N ASP A 53 25.76 0.83 -33.43
CA ASP A 53 24.90 0.49 -34.55
C ASP A 53 24.75 -1.04 -34.54
N LEU A 54 23.78 -1.52 -33.74
CA LEU A 54 23.29 -2.87 -33.81
C LEU A 54 22.58 -2.95 -35.16
N ASP A 55 23.34 -3.44 -36.14
CA ASP A 55 22.85 -3.87 -37.45
C ASP A 55 21.84 -5.01 -37.25
N TYR A 56 20.63 -4.62 -36.82
CA TYR A 56 19.48 -5.49 -36.78
C TYR A 56 19.14 -5.79 -38.23
N PRO A 57 19.17 -7.07 -38.65
CA PRO A 57 18.80 -7.40 -40.01
C PRO A 57 17.36 -6.93 -40.24
N ARG A 58 17.21 -5.91 -41.11
CA ARG A 58 15.93 -5.35 -41.58
C ARG A 58 14.99 -6.38 -42.22
N GLY A 59 15.38 -7.66 -42.27
CA GLY A 59 14.65 -8.73 -42.93
C GLY A 59 13.34 -9.16 -42.28
N TRP A 60 13.05 -8.84 -41.01
CA TRP A 60 11.76 -9.26 -40.41
C TRP A 60 10.58 -8.41 -40.90
N ARG A 61 10.80 -7.12 -41.16
CA ARG A 61 9.78 -6.20 -41.70
C ARG A 61 9.44 -6.51 -43.16
N ASP A 62 10.45 -6.82 -43.98
CA ASP A 62 10.24 -7.23 -45.37
C ASP A 62 9.59 -8.62 -45.50
N ARG A 63 9.79 -9.50 -44.51
CA ARG A 63 9.09 -10.80 -44.42
C ARG A 63 7.61 -10.63 -44.04
N LEU A 64 7.26 -9.63 -43.23
CA LEU A 64 5.87 -9.30 -42.94
C LEU A 64 5.17 -8.59 -44.11
N ALA A 65 5.88 -7.72 -44.85
CA ALA A 65 5.31 -7.06 -46.02
C ALA A 65 4.96 -8.02 -47.19
N LYS A 66 5.56 -9.21 -47.21
CA LYS A 66 5.23 -10.31 -48.15
C LYS A 66 4.28 -11.36 -47.59
N SER A 67 3.79 -11.18 -46.37
CA SER A 67 2.82 -12.13 -45.80
C SER A 67 1.49 -11.99 -46.54
N SER A 68 1.07 -13.08 -47.18
CA SER A 68 -0.15 -13.13 -47.98
C SER A 68 -1.34 -12.75 -47.11
N PRO A 69 -2.23 -11.83 -47.53
CA PRO A 69 -3.44 -11.47 -46.77
C PRO A 69 -4.30 -12.69 -46.42
N VAL A 70 -4.13 -13.79 -47.16
CA VAL A 70 -4.72 -15.10 -46.89
C VAL A 70 -4.27 -15.67 -45.54
N LEU A 71 -2.99 -15.57 -45.17
CA LEU A 71 -2.49 -16.12 -43.91
C LEU A 71 -3.02 -15.33 -42.70
N PHE A 72 -3.15 -14.01 -42.83
CA PHE A 72 -3.79 -13.18 -41.80
C PHE A 72 -5.28 -13.51 -41.65
N ALA A 73 -5.99 -13.69 -42.76
CA ALA A 73 -7.39 -14.09 -42.73
C ALA A 73 -7.57 -15.46 -42.05
N ILE A 74 -6.68 -16.42 -42.32
CA ILE A 74 -6.69 -17.74 -41.67
C ILE A 74 -6.43 -17.61 -40.15
N ALA A 75 -5.44 -16.82 -39.74
CA ALA A 75 -5.12 -16.63 -38.32
C ALA A 75 -6.27 -15.95 -37.53
N LEU A 76 -6.96 -14.98 -38.15
CA LEU A 76 -8.15 -14.39 -37.52
C LEU A 76 -9.29 -15.38 -37.44
N LEU A 77 -9.50 -16.18 -38.49
CA LEU A 77 -10.55 -17.20 -38.52
C LEU A 77 -10.35 -18.25 -37.41
N THR A 78 -9.11 -18.70 -37.16
CA THR A 78 -8.84 -19.69 -36.11
C THR A 78 -9.13 -19.14 -34.71
N VAL A 79 -8.80 -17.88 -34.44
CA VAL A 79 -9.12 -17.23 -33.16
C VAL A 79 -10.64 -17.14 -32.97
N VAL A 80 -11.39 -16.74 -34.01
CA VAL A 80 -12.87 -16.66 -33.94
C VAL A 80 -13.50 -18.03 -33.70
N ILE A 81 -13.02 -19.07 -34.38
CA ILE A 81 -13.51 -20.44 -34.19
C ILE A 81 -13.23 -20.95 -32.77
N ALA A 82 -12.05 -20.66 -32.20
CA ALA A 82 -11.70 -21.06 -30.84
C ALA A 82 -12.61 -20.40 -29.80
N ILE A 83 -12.90 -19.10 -29.96
CA ILE A 83 -13.80 -18.37 -29.06
C ILE A 83 -15.23 -18.91 -29.16
N ALA A 84 -15.74 -19.12 -30.39
CA ALA A 84 -17.07 -19.68 -30.60
C ALA A 84 -17.21 -21.10 -30.02
N GLY A 85 -16.18 -21.95 -30.17
CA GLY A 85 -16.15 -23.27 -29.57
C GLY A 85 -16.12 -23.24 -28.04
N PHE A 86 -15.34 -22.33 -27.45
CA PHE A 86 -15.29 -22.14 -26.00
C PHE A 86 -16.66 -21.72 -25.44
N LEU A 87 -17.29 -20.72 -26.05
CA LEU A 87 -18.62 -20.24 -25.63
C LEU A 87 -19.72 -21.30 -25.83
N TRP A 88 -19.63 -22.11 -26.89
CA TRP A 88 -20.56 -23.23 -27.10
C TRP A 88 -20.45 -24.29 -26.01
N ILE A 89 -19.21 -24.67 -25.66
CA ILE A 89 -18.94 -25.65 -24.60
C ILE A 89 -19.45 -25.12 -23.26
N ASP A 90 -19.15 -23.87 -22.93
CA ASP A 90 -19.59 -23.22 -21.69
C ASP A 90 -21.13 -23.21 -21.58
N HIS A 91 -21.82 -22.85 -22.66
CA HIS A 91 -23.29 -22.81 -22.70
C HIS A 91 -23.95 -24.21 -22.67
N HIS A 92 -23.23 -25.28 -23.00
CA HIS A 92 -23.78 -26.64 -23.08
C HIS A 92 -23.31 -27.56 -21.95
N GLN A 93 -22.62 -27.04 -20.94
CA GLN A 93 -22.30 -27.81 -19.74
C GLN A 93 -23.57 -28.03 -18.92
N PRO A 94 -24.03 -29.29 -18.72
CA PRO A 94 -25.17 -29.56 -17.85
C PRO A 94 -24.77 -29.27 -16.41
N VAL A 95 -25.22 -28.14 -15.88
CA VAL A 95 -25.08 -27.81 -14.47
C VAL A 95 -25.91 -28.83 -13.68
N SER A 96 -25.24 -29.84 -13.13
CA SER A 96 -25.87 -30.86 -12.32
C SER A 96 -26.21 -30.25 -10.96
N HIS A 97 -27.45 -29.80 -10.78
CA HIS A 97 -27.93 -29.32 -9.50
C HIS A 97 -28.21 -30.52 -8.58
N THR A 98 -27.20 -30.98 -7.85
CA THR A 98 -27.44 -31.75 -6.63
C THR A 98 -28.10 -30.83 -5.61
N VAL A 99 -29.40 -31.01 -5.37
CA VAL A 99 -30.10 -30.37 -4.25
C VAL A 99 -29.60 -31.02 -2.96
N THR A 100 -28.51 -30.49 -2.43
CA THR A 100 -28.11 -30.70 -1.04
C THR A 100 -29.00 -29.81 -0.19
N THR A 101 -29.78 -30.38 0.73
CA THR A 101 -30.43 -29.62 1.81
C THR A 101 -29.35 -28.97 2.66
N VAL A 102 -28.97 -27.73 2.34
CA VAL A 102 -28.04 -26.92 3.14
C VAL A 102 -28.87 -26.36 4.29
N THR A 103 -28.68 -26.92 5.49
CA THR A 103 -28.86 -26.15 6.73
C THR A 103 -28.16 -24.82 6.50
N VAL A 104 -28.88 -23.69 6.60
CA VAL A 104 -28.29 -22.35 6.45
C VAL A 104 -27.21 -22.21 7.51
N ALA A 105 -25.98 -22.55 7.13
CA ALA A 105 -24.80 -22.24 7.90
C ALA A 105 -24.75 -20.72 8.01
N ALA A 106 -24.40 -20.21 9.19
CA ALA A 106 -24.15 -18.79 9.37
C ALA A 106 -23.26 -18.30 8.22
N PRO A 107 -23.50 -17.08 7.69
CA PRO A 107 -22.67 -16.55 6.62
C PRO A 107 -21.20 -16.64 7.05
N PRO A 108 -20.30 -17.06 6.14
CA PRO A 108 -18.87 -17.10 6.46
C PRO A 108 -18.44 -15.69 6.90
N PRO A 109 -17.46 -15.60 7.82
CA PRO A 109 -16.93 -14.31 8.20
C PRO A 109 -16.42 -13.56 6.95
N PRO A 110 -16.55 -12.22 6.92
CA PRO A 110 -16.07 -11.43 5.80
C PRO A 110 -14.57 -11.68 5.57
N SER A 111 -14.14 -11.64 4.31
CA SER A 111 -12.72 -11.78 3.99
C SER A 111 -11.92 -10.64 4.63
N PRO A 112 -10.60 -10.81 4.85
CA PRO A 112 -9.74 -9.71 5.31
C PRO A 112 -9.89 -8.45 4.44
N ASP A 113 -9.96 -8.63 3.12
CA ASP A 113 -10.13 -7.52 2.18
C ASP A 113 -11.46 -6.79 2.39
N ASP A 114 -12.56 -7.53 2.53
CA ASP A 114 -13.87 -6.93 2.82
C ASP A 114 -13.88 -6.19 4.15
N ARG A 115 -13.21 -6.74 5.17
CA ARG A 115 -13.07 -6.11 6.49
C ARG A 115 -12.24 -4.82 6.41
N PHE A 116 -11.13 -4.84 5.70
CA PHE A 116 -10.26 -3.68 5.53
C PHE A 116 -10.98 -2.55 4.80
N ILE A 117 -11.66 -2.85 3.69
CA ILE A 117 -12.42 -1.84 2.94
C ILE A 117 -13.59 -1.30 3.78
N ALA A 118 -14.27 -2.14 4.56
CA ALA A 118 -15.30 -1.68 5.49
C ALA A 118 -14.73 -0.77 6.59
N GLU A 119 -13.58 -1.13 7.17
CA GLU A 119 -12.92 -0.33 8.22
C GLU A 119 -12.45 1.03 7.70
N LEU A 120 -11.92 1.10 6.47
CA LEU A 120 -11.63 2.38 5.82
C LEU A 120 -12.88 3.22 5.56
N ALA A 121 -13.96 2.59 5.07
CA ALA A 121 -15.21 3.28 4.80
C ALA A 121 -15.83 3.89 6.07
N ASP A 122 -15.71 3.22 7.22
CA ASP A 122 -16.16 3.73 8.52
C ASP A 122 -15.38 4.98 8.95
N GLN A 123 -14.12 5.13 8.52
CA GLN A 123 -13.31 6.33 8.74
C GLN A 123 -13.51 7.41 7.67
N GLY A 124 -14.46 7.23 6.75
CA GLY A 124 -14.70 8.14 5.62
C GLY A 124 -13.68 8.00 4.49
N ILE A 125 -12.76 7.03 4.57
CA ILE A 125 -11.79 6.71 3.53
C ILE A 125 -12.44 5.72 2.58
N SER A 126 -13.11 6.24 1.56
CA SER A 126 -13.76 5.41 0.55
C SER A 126 -13.17 5.65 -0.82
N ALA A 127 -12.82 4.55 -1.49
CA ALA A 127 -12.54 4.52 -2.93
C ALA A 127 -13.80 4.66 -3.80
N GLY A 128 -14.98 4.85 -3.19
CA GLY A 128 -16.27 4.81 -3.86
C GLY A 128 -16.51 3.46 -4.52
N ASN A 129 -17.07 3.47 -5.72
CA ASN A 129 -17.30 2.27 -6.55
C ASN A 129 -16.11 1.94 -7.48
N LEU A 130 -14.95 2.57 -7.28
CA LEU A 130 -13.77 2.35 -8.11
C LEU A 130 -12.98 1.15 -7.63
N SER A 131 -13.20 0.00 -8.26
CA SER A 131 -12.47 -1.25 -7.96
C SER A 131 -10.95 -1.07 -7.99
N ALA A 132 -10.43 -0.19 -8.86
CA ALA A 132 -9.00 0.12 -8.95
C ALA A 132 -8.46 0.78 -7.67
N ALA A 133 -9.25 1.65 -7.03
CA ALA A 133 -8.83 2.34 -5.82
C ALA A 133 -8.90 1.42 -4.59
N ASN A 134 -9.87 0.48 -4.53
CA ASN A 134 -9.85 -0.59 -3.53
C ASN A 134 -8.58 -1.45 -3.65
N HIS A 135 -8.20 -1.85 -4.88
CA HIS A 135 -6.99 -2.63 -5.11
C HIS A 135 -5.72 -1.86 -4.69
N TYR A 136 -5.70 -0.55 -4.93
CA TYR A 136 -4.62 0.31 -4.47
C TYR A 136 -4.50 0.31 -2.95
N PHE A 137 -5.60 0.53 -2.22
CA PHE A 137 -5.57 0.52 -0.75
C PHE A 137 -5.15 -0.84 -0.19
N MET A 138 -5.58 -1.95 -0.79
CA MET A 138 -5.12 -3.28 -0.39
C MET A 138 -3.61 -3.46 -0.59
N GLN A 139 -3.07 -3.00 -1.72
CA GLN A 139 -1.62 -3.03 -1.96
C GLN A 139 -0.86 -2.18 -0.95
N LEU A 140 -1.38 -0.98 -0.64
CA LEU A 140 -0.80 -0.09 0.36
C LEU A 140 -0.83 -0.72 1.76
N ALA A 141 -1.91 -1.40 2.13
CA ALA A 141 -2.02 -2.12 3.39
C ALA A 141 -0.98 -3.24 3.52
N HIS A 142 -0.79 -4.03 2.46
CA HIS A 142 0.26 -5.04 2.42
C HIS A 142 1.68 -4.43 2.49
N TYR A 143 1.90 -3.28 1.84
CA TYR A 143 3.15 -2.55 1.93
C TYR A 143 3.44 -2.09 3.37
N ILE A 144 2.44 -1.53 4.06
CA ILE A 144 2.55 -1.13 5.48
C ILE A 144 2.96 -2.32 6.34
N CYS A 145 2.28 -3.45 6.19
CA CYS A 145 2.63 -4.65 6.94
C CYS A 145 4.05 -5.13 6.67
N TYR A 146 4.52 -5.06 5.42
CA TYR A 146 5.89 -5.38 5.07
C TYR A 146 6.91 -4.46 5.76
N ARG A 147 6.58 -3.18 5.94
CA ARG A 147 7.44 -2.16 6.56
C ARG A 147 7.50 -2.25 8.08
N LEU A 148 6.42 -2.67 8.72
CA LEU A 148 6.30 -2.75 10.17
C LEU A 148 6.72 -4.10 10.76
N LEU A 149 6.92 -5.13 9.92
CA LEU A 149 7.35 -6.45 10.34
C LEU A 149 8.88 -6.62 10.20
N PRO A 150 9.50 -7.58 10.92
CA PRO A 150 10.93 -7.88 10.82
C PRO A 150 11.39 -8.12 9.36
N PRO A 151 12.67 -7.83 9.02
CA PRO A 151 13.85 -7.84 9.90
C PRO A 151 14.22 -6.51 10.57
N GLU A 152 13.74 -5.37 10.08
CA GLU A 152 14.01 -4.05 10.66
C GLU A 152 12.71 -3.24 10.66
N PRO A 153 11.88 -3.39 11.70
CA PRO A 153 10.57 -2.76 11.74
C PRO A 153 10.73 -1.25 11.77
N GLN A 154 10.09 -0.57 10.83
CA GLN A 154 9.99 0.89 10.86
C GLN A 154 9.05 1.33 11.97
N LEU A 155 9.28 2.53 12.51
CA LEU A 155 8.35 3.15 13.44
C LEU A 155 7.06 3.54 12.71
N ARG A 156 5.92 3.42 13.40
CA ARG A 156 4.59 3.75 12.84
C ARG A 156 4.50 5.20 12.38
N GLU A 157 4.92 6.16 13.21
CA GLU A 157 4.75 7.60 12.94
C GLU A 157 5.47 8.07 11.66
N PRO A 158 6.77 7.75 11.42
CA PRO A 158 7.43 8.06 10.16
C PRO A 158 6.78 7.41 8.93
N GLU A 159 6.18 6.22 9.09
CA GLU A 159 5.51 5.53 7.99
C GLU A 159 4.19 6.23 7.64
N VAL A 160 3.41 6.67 8.63
CA VAL A 160 2.21 7.51 8.43
C VAL A 160 2.58 8.78 7.66
N ASP A 161 3.61 9.51 8.09
CA ASP A 161 4.04 10.74 7.41
C ASP A 161 4.54 10.45 5.98
N THR A 162 5.19 9.31 5.76
CA THR A 162 5.64 8.87 4.42
C THR A 162 4.46 8.61 3.49
N ILE A 163 3.44 7.89 3.96
CA ILE A 163 2.23 7.56 3.19
C ILE A 163 1.47 8.85 2.85
N VAL A 164 1.19 9.68 3.84
CA VAL A 164 0.45 10.94 3.63
C VAL A 164 1.18 11.82 2.62
N LYS A 165 2.52 11.87 2.69
CA LYS A 165 3.34 12.61 1.73
C LYS A 165 3.32 11.98 0.33
N SER A 166 3.44 10.66 0.20
CA SER A 166 3.45 9.99 -1.10
C SER A 166 2.10 10.09 -1.80
N GLU A 167 1.01 9.88 -1.08
CA GLU A 167 -0.35 9.98 -1.62
C GLU A 167 -0.65 11.40 -2.08
N ASN A 168 -0.34 12.40 -1.26
CA ASN A 168 -0.58 13.79 -1.63
C ASN A 168 0.30 14.24 -2.80
N LYS A 169 1.53 13.73 -2.91
CA LYS A 169 2.37 13.95 -4.09
C LYS A 169 1.75 13.35 -5.35
N ASN A 170 1.20 12.15 -5.28
CA ASN A 170 0.50 11.53 -6.41
C ASN A 170 -0.69 12.38 -6.86
N VAL A 171 -1.45 12.97 -5.92
CA VAL A 171 -2.52 13.92 -6.23
C VAL A 171 -1.97 15.20 -6.88
N ASP A 172 -0.87 15.75 -6.36
CA ASP A 172 -0.20 16.93 -6.93
C ASP A 172 0.33 16.68 -8.35
N ASP A 173 0.75 15.45 -8.64
CA ASP A 173 1.22 14.99 -9.96
C ASP A 173 0.06 14.64 -10.92
N GLY A 174 -1.21 14.90 -10.52
CA GLY A 174 -2.40 14.74 -11.36
C GLY A 174 -3.19 13.45 -11.15
N GLY A 175 -2.87 12.68 -10.09
CA GLY A 175 -3.62 11.49 -9.70
C GLY A 175 -5.08 11.78 -9.33
N HIS A 176 -5.94 10.78 -9.47
CA HIS A 176 -7.39 10.89 -9.27
C HIS A 176 -7.86 10.55 -7.84
N MET A 177 -6.93 10.35 -6.91
CA MET A 177 -7.24 10.05 -5.51
C MET A 177 -7.55 11.33 -4.72
N MET A 178 -8.22 11.17 -3.58
CA MET A 178 -8.39 12.28 -2.64
C MET A 178 -7.09 12.58 -1.89
N ARG A 179 -6.93 13.83 -1.43
CA ARG A 179 -5.81 14.18 -0.55
C ARG A 179 -5.98 13.49 0.79
N PHE A 180 -4.88 12.96 1.31
CA PHE A 180 -4.83 12.35 2.63
C PHE A 180 -4.49 13.42 3.67
N SER A 181 -5.33 13.53 4.70
CA SER A 181 -4.94 14.18 5.95
C SER A 181 -4.03 13.25 6.76
N ARG A 182 -3.40 13.77 7.81
CA ARG A 182 -2.63 12.93 8.74
C ARG A 182 -3.51 11.87 9.40
N ALA A 183 -4.72 12.25 9.80
CA ALA A 183 -5.69 11.33 10.39
C ALA A 183 -6.05 10.18 9.42
N ASP A 184 -6.21 10.48 8.12
CA ASP A 184 -6.49 9.44 7.13
C ASP A 184 -5.34 8.43 7.02
N GLY A 185 -4.09 8.91 7.08
CA GLY A 185 -2.90 8.07 7.13
C GLY A 185 -2.86 7.16 8.36
N GLU A 186 -3.16 7.71 9.54
CA GLU A 186 -3.22 6.95 10.80
C GLU A 186 -4.30 5.87 10.74
N HIS A 187 -5.51 6.23 10.29
CA HIS A 187 -6.62 5.30 10.13
C HIS A 187 -6.31 4.19 9.12
N LEU A 188 -5.65 4.52 8.00
CA LEU A 188 -5.27 3.53 7.00
C LEU A 188 -4.21 2.56 7.55
N VAL A 189 -3.21 3.07 8.27
CA VAL A 189 -2.17 2.24 8.90
C VAL A 189 -2.76 1.34 9.99
N ASP A 190 -3.64 1.88 10.83
CA ASP A 190 -4.27 1.10 11.90
C ASP A 190 -5.19 0.00 11.34
N ALA A 191 -5.98 0.30 10.31
CA ALA A 191 -6.80 -0.69 9.62
C ALA A 191 -5.92 -1.79 8.98
N ALA A 192 -4.81 -1.42 8.35
CA ALA A 192 -3.88 -2.36 7.76
C ALA A 192 -3.25 -3.30 8.82
N ILE A 193 -2.78 -2.75 9.94
CA ILE A 193 -2.24 -3.53 11.07
C ILE A 193 -3.31 -4.46 11.62
N ASN A 194 -4.51 -3.95 11.89
CA ASN A 194 -5.60 -4.70 12.50
C ASN A 194 -6.05 -5.89 11.65
N VAL A 195 -6.08 -5.71 10.32
CA VAL A 195 -6.60 -6.72 9.40
C VAL A 195 -5.53 -7.68 8.90
N TYR A 196 -4.38 -7.18 8.44
CA TYR A 196 -3.40 -7.97 7.70
C TYR A 196 -2.17 -8.38 8.51
N CYS A 197 -1.77 -7.61 9.52
CA CYS A 197 -0.60 -7.90 10.34
C CYS A 197 -0.82 -7.58 11.82
N PRO A 198 -1.75 -8.26 12.50
CA PRO A 198 -2.08 -7.97 13.90
C PRO A 198 -0.91 -8.19 14.87
N GLN A 199 0.14 -8.90 14.44
CA GLN A 199 1.38 -9.10 15.17
C GLN A 199 2.40 -7.95 15.02
N ALA A 200 2.18 -7.00 14.09
CA ALA A 200 3.02 -5.81 14.01
C ALA A 200 2.79 -4.97 15.27
N THR A 201 3.84 -4.81 16.09
CA THR A 201 3.77 -4.03 17.32
C THR A 201 3.34 -2.60 17.03
N ARG A 202 2.31 -2.11 17.73
CA ARG A 202 1.84 -0.71 17.67
C ARG A 202 2.78 0.26 18.41
N SER A 203 4.08 0.13 18.19
CA SER A 203 5.12 0.93 18.85
C SER A 203 5.44 2.22 18.09
#